data_AF-A0A9E3NKA2-F1
#
_entry.id   AF-A0A9E3NKA2-F1
#
_cell.length_a   1.000
_cell.length_b   1.000
_cell.length_c   1.000
_cell.angle_alpha   90.00
_cell.angle_beta   90.00
_cell.angle_gamma   90.00
#
_symmetry.space_group_name_H-M   'P 1'
#
loop_
_entity.id
_entity.type
_entity.pdbx_description
1 polymer ?
#
loop_
_entity_poly.entity_id
_entity_poly.type
_entity_poly.pdbx_seq_one_letter_code
_entity_poly.pdbx_strand_id
1 'polypeptide(L)'
;MKWTYSIQNKLTASGVLLTLCVLVLFSNYVDRDHTNNVKNSISTLYEDRLIVEDYILKMTIDIYEIKQALHVAGRGGEPSAGQVTALLSHIDGLSEAYLKTKFTKDEDVTFAELLSTLNKFEASASQSDEDKLELANQALVLLNELSSIQLEESKLIMKQVEELYISGKVASQFAFGITIIILVVLQALVFTSKTLPKTLPPSGAQLN
;
A
#
# COMPACT_ATOMS: atom_id res chain seq x y z
N MET A 1 -44.61 -33.23 -30.16
CA MET A 1 -43.47 -33.05 -29.22
C MET A 1 -42.68 -31.76 -29.51
N LYS A 2 -43.27 -30.57 -29.32
CA LYS A 2 -42.58 -29.27 -29.55
C LYS A 2 -42.37 -28.45 -28.26
N TRP A 3 -42.96 -28.89 -27.15
CA TRP A 3 -42.89 -28.19 -25.86
C TRP A 3 -41.58 -28.44 -25.10
N THR A 4 -41.00 -29.63 -25.25
CA THR A 4 -39.72 -30.03 -24.64
C THR A 4 -38.56 -29.16 -25.13
N TYR A 5 -38.53 -28.79 -26.41
CA TYR A 5 -37.53 -27.88 -26.96
C TYR A 5 -37.66 -26.45 -26.42
N SER A 6 -38.88 -25.96 -26.19
CA SER A 6 -39.10 -24.64 -25.60
C SER A 6 -38.67 -24.60 -24.13
N ILE A 7 -38.91 -25.68 -23.38
CA ILE A 7 -38.48 -25.83 -21.99
C ILE A 7 -36.97 -26.06 -21.86
N GLN A 8 -36.37 -26.86 -22.74
CA GLN A 8 -34.92 -27.01 -22.80
C GLN A 8 -34.27 -25.65 -23.02
N ASN A 9 -34.72 -24.88 -24.01
CA ASN A 9 -34.16 -23.55 -24.31
C ASN A 9 -34.29 -22.57 -23.14
N LYS A 10 -35.38 -22.64 -22.36
CA LYS A 10 -35.57 -21.83 -21.13
C LYS A 10 -34.66 -22.27 -19.98
N LEU A 11 -34.44 -23.57 -19.81
CA LEU A 11 -33.54 -24.11 -18.80
C LEU A 11 -32.07 -23.78 -19.12
N THR A 12 -31.65 -23.89 -20.38
CA THR A 12 -30.31 -23.48 -20.82
C THR A 12 -30.11 -21.98 -20.64
N ALA A 13 -31.11 -21.15 -21.00
CA ALA A 13 -31.03 -19.70 -20.79
C ALA A 13 -30.90 -19.35 -19.30
N SER A 14 -31.65 -20.01 -18.42
CA SER A 14 -31.52 -19.82 -16.96
C SER A 14 -30.16 -20.26 -16.43
N GLY A 15 -29.60 -21.37 -16.94
CA GLY A 15 -28.26 -21.82 -16.58
C GLY A 15 -27.17 -20.83 -16.99
N VAL A 16 -27.25 -20.31 -18.23
CA VAL A 16 -26.32 -19.27 -18.72
C VAL A 16 -26.44 -17.98 -17.89
N LEU A 17 -27.66 -17.58 -17.52
CA LEU A 17 -27.90 -16.41 -16.67
C LEU A 17 -27.31 -16.60 -15.26
N LEU A 18 -27.44 -17.79 -14.69
CA LEU A 18 -26.89 -18.12 -13.38
C LEU A 18 -25.35 -18.08 -13.42
N THR A 19 -24.74 -18.65 -14.47
CA THR A 19 -23.28 -18.56 -14.69
C THR A 19 -22.80 -17.11 -14.83
N LEU A 20 -23.55 -16.26 -15.56
CA LEU A 20 -23.25 -14.82 -15.65
C LEU A 20 -23.27 -14.16 -14.26
N CYS A 21 -24.30 -14.45 -13.46
CA CYS A 21 -24.43 -13.92 -12.11
C CYS A 21 -23.25 -14.33 -11.21
N VAL A 22 -22.87 -15.61 -11.24
CA VAL A 22 -21.72 -16.11 -10.47
C VAL A 22 -20.42 -15.46 -10.95
N LEU A 23 -20.23 -15.29 -12.26
CA LEU A 23 -19.03 -14.68 -12.83
C LEU A 23 -18.90 -13.20 -12.45
N VAL A 24 -20.00 -12.44 -12.49
CA VAL A 24 -20.04 -11.03 -12.05
C VAL A 24 -19.77 -10.93 -10.55
N LEU A 25 -20.38 -11.79 -9.73
CA LEU A 25 -20.14 -11.81 -8.28
C LEU A 25 -18.69 -12.18 -7.95
N PHE A 26 -18.11 -13.17 -8.64
CA PHE A 26 -16.72 -13.55 -8.46
C PHE A 26 -15.77 -12.43 -8.88
N SER A 27 -16.01 -11.78 -10.02
CA SER A 27 -15.24 -10.62 -10.46
C SER A 27 -15.31 -9.47 -9.45
N ASN A 28 -16.49 -9.21 -8.89
CA ASN A 28 -16.66 -8.19 -7.86
C ASN A 28 -15.95 -8.55 -6.54
N TYR A 29 -15.96 -9.83 -6.16
CA TYR A 29 -15.25 -10.31 -4.99
C TYR A 29 -13.73 -10.15 -5.14
N VAL A 30 -13.17 -10.55 -6.29
CA VAL A 30 -11.75 -10.42 -6.62
C VAL A 30 -11.32 -8.95 -6.64
N ASP A 31 -12.15 -8.05 -7.18
CA ASP A 31 -11.87 -6.60 -7.20
C ASP A 31 -11.82 -6.00 -5.78
N ARG A 32 -12.71 -6.46 -4.89
CA ARG A 32 -12.77 -6.03 -3.49
C ARG A 32 -11.55 -6.49 -2.69
N ASP A 33 -11.06 -7.70 -2.93
CA ASP A 33 -9.87 -8.24 -2.27
C ASP A 33 -8.60 -7.48 -2.67
N HIS A 34 -8.40 -7.25 -3.98
CA HIS A 34 -7.28 -6.43 -4.47
C HIS A 34 -7.30 -5.01 -3.90
N THR A 35 -8.48 -4.37 -3.85
CA THR A 35 -8.64 -3.02 -3.29
C THR A 35 -8.24 -2.95 -1.81
N ASN A 36 -8.59 -3.98 -1.03
CA ASN A 36 -8.21 -4.05 0.38
C ASN A 36 -6.69 -4.24 0.57
N ASN A 37 -6.05 -5.07 -0.26
CA ASN A 37 -4.60 -5.28 -0.20
C ASN A 37 -3.82 -4.00 -0.57
N VAL A 38 -4.25 -3.28 -1.60
CA VAL A 38 -3.66 -1.97 -1.96
C VAL A 38 -3.83 -0.97 -0.81
N LYS A 39 -5.02 -0.89 -0.21
CA LYS A 39 -5.28 0.00 0.93
C LYS A 39 -4.38 -0.33 2.13
N ASN A 40 -4.19 -1.60 2.44
CA ASN A 40 -3.32 -2.03 3.53
C ASN A 40 -1.85 -1.67 3.26
N SER A 41 -1.35 -1.91 2.04
CA SER A 41 0.01 -1.53 1.66
C SER A 41 0.24 -0.01 1.72
N ILE A 42 -0.74 0.81 1.33
CA ILE A 42 -0.69 2.27 1.48
C ILE A 42 -0.68 2.69 2.96
N SER A 43 -1.48 2.02 3.80
CA SER A 43 -1.49 2.27 5.25
C SER A 43 -0.12 1.99 5.86
N THR A 44 0.48 0.84 5.54
CA THR A 44 1.84 0.49 5.98
C THR A 44 2.88 1.49 5.48
N LEU A 45 2.79 1.94 4.22
CA LEU A 45 3.67 2.97 3.67
C LEU A 45 3.57 4.29 4.44
N TYR A 46 2.36 4.68 4.85
CA TYR A 46 2.15 5.90 5.62
C TYR A 46 2.61 5.75 7.08
N GLU A 47 2.08 4.75 7.79
CA GLU A 47 2.28 4.58 9.23
C GLU A 47 3.68 4.08 9.59
N ASP A 48 4.23 3.13 8.83
CA ASP A 48 5.48 2.45 9.19
C ASP A 48 6.69 2.98 8.40
N ARG A 49 6.52 3.62 7.22
CA ARG A 49 7.65 4.09 6.40
C ARG A 49 7.79 5.61 6.35
N LEU A 50 6.70 6.34 6.11
CA LEU A 50 6.76 7.80 5.99
C LEU A 50 6.92 8.50 7.34
N ILE A 51 6.22 8.06 8.38
CA ILE A 51 6.37 8.62 9.74
C ILE A 51 7.79 8.33 10.28
N VAL A 52 8.33 7.15 9.99
CA VAL A 52 9.70 6.80 10.39
C VAL A 52 10.73 7.68 9.69
N GLU A 53 10.56 7.94 8.39
CA GLU A 53 11.43 8.86 7.66
C GLU A 53 11.38 10.29 8.22
N ASP A 54 10.22 10.76 8.70
CA ASP A 54 10.10 12.04 9.41
C ASP A 54 10.93 12.06 10.71
N TYR A 55 10.98 10.96 11.46
CA TYR A 55 11.84 10.85 12.64
C TYR A 55 13.33 10.90 12.27
N ILE A 56 13.75 10.17 11.22
CA ILE A 56 15.14 10.17 10.72
C ILE A 56 15.54 11.58 10.30
N LEU A 57 14.68 12.27 9.55
CA LEU A 57 14.92 13.63 9.09
C LEU A 57 15.07 14.60 10.27
N LYS A 58 14.20 14.52 11.27
CA LYS A 58 14.29 15.38 12.46
C LYS A 58 15.57 15.13 13.26
N MET A 59 15.93 13.87 13.50
CA MET A 59 17.21 13.52 14.14
C MET A 59 18.40 14.04 13.33
N THR A 60 18.33 13.97 12.00
CA THR A 60 19.37 14.50 11.11
C THR A 60 19.52 16.02 11.28
N ILE A 61 18.41 16.76 11.31
CA ILE A 61 18.39 18.21 11.55
C ILE A 61 19.02 18.53 12.91
N ASP A 62 18.61 17.84 13.97
CA ASP A 62 19.11 18.07 15.32
C ASP A 62 20.63 17.83 15.42
N ILE A 63 21.14 16.77 14.78
CA ILE A 63 22.59 16.51 14.72
C ILE A 63 23.34 17.59 13.93
N TYR A 64 22.76 18.12 12.85
CA TYR A 64 23.35 19.27 12.14
C TYR A 64 23.38 20.53 13.01
N GLU A 65 22.35 20.79 13.81
CA GLU A 65 22.33 21.92 14.75
C GLU A 65 23.37 21.74 15.87
N ILE A 66 23.51 20.52 16.40
CA ILE A 66 24.56 20.17 17.36
C ILE A 66 25.95 20.45 16.77
N LYS A 67 26.21 20.04 15.53
CA LYS A 67 27.49 20.32 14.85
C LYS A 67 27.75 21.81 14.69
N GLN A 68 26.72 22.60 14.37
CA GLN A 68 26.85 24.05 14.28
C GLN A 68 27.20 24.67 15.64
N ALA A 69 26.55 24.23 16.71
CA ALA A 69 26.83 24.69 18.07
C ALA A 69 28.27 24.36 18.50
N LEU A 70 28.75 23.14 18.21
CA LEU A 70 30.15 22.73 18.47
C LEU A 70 31.16 23.58 17.68
N HIS A 71 30.86 23.91 16.43
CA HIS A 71 31.75 24.73 15.61
C HIS A 71 31.80 26.21 16.06
N VAL A 72 30.72 26.72 16.65
CA VAL A 72 30.69 28.06 17.28
C VAL A 72 31.48 28.05 18.59
N ALA A 73 31.36 26.98 19.39
CA ALA A 73 32.13 26.76 20.62
C ALA A 73 33.64 26.84 20.39
N GLY A 74 34.12 26.04 19.43
CA GLY A 74 35.55 25.95 19.11
C GLY A 74 36.17 27.26 18.59
N ARG A 75 35.34 28.24 18.19
CA ARG A 75 35.79 29.58 17.77
C ARG A 75 35.76 30.63 18.90
N GLY A 76 35.57 30.21 20.14
CA GLY A 76 35.57 31.10 21.31
C GLY A 76 34.24 31.80 21.58
N GLY A 77 33.16 31.40 20.88
CA GLY A 77 31.80 31.71 21.33
C GLY A 77 31.39 30.74 22.44
N GLU A 78 30.55 31.16 23.39
CA GLU A 78 29.96 30.17 24.30
C GLU A 78 28.93 29.33 23.52
N PRO A 79 29.11 28.00 23.40
CA PRO A 79 27.98 27.17 23.04
C PRO A 79 26.95 27.30 24.14
N SER A 80 25.68 27.46 23.78
CA SER A 80 24.61 27.23 24.75
C SER A 80 24.62 25.74 25.04
N ALA A 81 25.34 25.30 26.09
CA ALA A 81 25.35 23.91 26.52
C ALA A 81 23.91 23.38 26.73
N GLY A 82 23.00 24.27 27.14
CA GLY A 82 21.57 23.99 27.21
C GLY A 82 20.89 23.70 25.87
N GLN A 83 21.36 24.28 24.76
CA GLN A 83 20.85 23.97 23.41
C GLN A 83 21.24 22.56 22.98
N VAL A 84 22.50 22.16 23.18
CA VAL A 84 22.96 20.79 22.83
C VAL A 84 22.19 19.75 23.64
N THR A 85 22.02 19.97 24.94
CA THR A 85 21.23 19.05 25.79
C THR A 85 19.76 18.99 25.38
N ALA A 86 19.15 20.11 24.98
CA ALA A 86 17.77 20.10 24.50
C ALA A 86 17.61 19.32 23.18
N LEU A 87 18.55 19.46 22.25
CA LEU A 87 18.56 18.72 20.98
C LEU A 87 18.76 17.22 21.21
N LEU A 88 19.67 16.83 22.11
CA LEU A 88 19.85 15.41 22.48
C LEU A 88 18.60 14.81 23.10
N SER A 89 17.95 15.52 24.03
CA SER A 89 16.69 15.07 24.61
C SER A 89 15.56 14.94 23.58
N HIS A 90 15.56 15.77 22.53
CA HIS A 90 14.62 15.63 21.42
C HIS A 90 14.93 14.38 20.58
N ILE A 91 16.21 14.13 20.28
CA ILE A 91 16.67 12.91 19.59
C ILE A 91 16.29 11.66 20.38
N ASP A 92 16.40 11.66 21.70
CA ASP A 92 15.98 10.53 22.55
C ASP A 92 14.48 10.26 22.41
N GLY A 93 13.66 11.31 22.47
CA GLY A 93 12.21 11.19 22.28
C GLY A 93 11.84 10.64 20.90
N LEU A 94 12.54 11.08 19.85
CA LEU A 94 12.38 10.55 18.49
C LEU A 94 12.85 9.10 18.39
N SER A 95 13.95 8.74 19.06
CA SER A 95 14.48 7.38 19.10
C SER A 95 13.52 6.41 19.80
N GLU A 96 12.90 6.83 20.90
CA GLU A 96 11.85 6.05 21.58
C GLU A 96 10.59 5.88 20.71
N ALA A 97 10.23 6.90 19.93
CA ALA A 97 9.12 6.81 18.99
C ALA A 97 9.47 5.85 17.84
N TYR A 98 10.70 5.92 17.33
CA TYR A 98 11.21 5.03 16.30
C TYR A 98 11.18 3.56 16.79
N LEU A 99 11.62 3.26 18.00
CA LEU A 99 11.61 1.89 18.56
C LEU A 99 10.24 1.21 18.62
N LYS A 100 9.15 1.98 18.52
CA LYS A 100 7.77 1.45 18.53
C LYS A 100 7.26 1.07 17.14
N THR A 101 8.03 1.36 16.08
CA THR A 101 7.66 1.05 14.70
C THR A 101 8.16 -0.34 14.30
N LYS A 102 7.89 -0.74 13.05
CA LYS A 102 8.32 -2.04 12.53
C LYS A 102 9.67 -1.94 11.85
N PHE A 103 10.64 -2.64 12.41
CA PHE A 103 12.00 -2.69 11.89
C PHE A 103 12.17 -3.83 10.88
N THR A 104 12.96 -3.56 9.85
CA THR A 104 13.68 -4.59 9.10
C THR A 104 14.89 -5.06 9.90
N LYS A 105 15.51 -6.17 9.46
CA LYS A 105 16.74 -6.66 10.08
C LYS A 105 17.89 -5.67 9.94
N ASP A 106 17.97 -5.00 8.79
CA ASP A 106 19.04 -4.05 8.51
C ASP A 106 18.84 -2.77 9.32
N GLU A 107 17.59 -2.30 9.46
CA GLU A 107 17.24 -1.19 10.35
C GLU A 107 17.62 -1.46 11.81
N ASP A 108 17.38 -2.67 12.30
CA ASP A 108 17.67 -3.04 13.69
C ASP A 108 19.17 -2.93 13.99
N VAL A 109 20.00 -3.40 13.06
CA VAL A 109 21.46 -3.34 13.17
C VAL A 109 21.95 -1.88 13.10
N THR A 110 21.55 -1.14 12.06
CA THR A 110 22.03 0.24 11.84
C THR A 110 21.53 1.18 12.95
N PHE A 111 20.31 1.00 13.44
CA PHE A 111 19.75 1.82 14.51
C PHE A 111 20.40 1.51 15.87
N ALA A 112 20.73 0.25 16.15
CA ALA A 112 21.50 -0.09 17.36
C ALA A 112 22.89 0.57 17.34
N GLU A 113 23.53 0.65 16.17
CA GLU A 113 24.80 1.37 16.01
C GLU A 113 24.63 2.88 16.19
N LEU A 114 23.52 3.46 15.70
CA LEU A 114 23.19 4.87 15.92
C LEU A 114 23.03 5.15 17.42
N LEU A 115 22.23 4.37 18.14
CA LEU A 115 22.05 4.52 19.59
C LEU A 115 23.39 4.41 20.35
N SER A 116 24.25 3.47 19.96
CA SER A 116 25.59 3.35 20.54
C SER A 116 26.44 4.59 20.31
N THR A 117 26.36 5.17 19.10
CA THR A 117 27.06 6.41 18.73
C THR A 117 26.55 7.62 19.51
N LEU A 118 25.23 7.76 19.65
CA LEU A 118 24.59 8.82 20.44
C LEU A 118 24.97 8.71 21.92
N ASN A 119 24.92 7.52 22.51
CA ASN A 119 25.35 7.30 23.90
C ASN A 119 26.82 7.68 24.13
N LYS A 120 27.72 7.39 23.17
CA LYS A 120 29.12 7.84 23.23
C LYS A 120 29.22 9.36 23.13
N PHE A 121 28.39 9.99 22.30
CA PHE A 121 28.34 11.45 22.17
C PHE A 121 27.91 12.12 23.49
N GLU A 122 26.95 11.56 24.22
CA GLU A 122 26.55 12.12 25.53
C GLU A 122 27.60 11.88 26.62
N ALA A 123 28.19 10.69 26.66
CA ALA A 123 29.21 10.32 27.64
C ALA A 123 30.54 11.08 27.45
N SER A 124 30.76 11.68 26.28
CA SER A 124 32.01 12.36 25.91
C SER A 124 32.11 13.80 26.45
N ALA A 125 31.49 14.07 27.60
CA ALA A 125 31.53 15.36 28.30
C ALA A 125 32.96 15.90 28.56
N SER A 126 33.97 15.03 28.60
CA SER A 126 35.38 15.37 28.83
C SER A 126 36.29 15.26 27.59
N GLN A 127 35.75 14.92 26.41
CA GLN A 127 36.52 14.79 25.17
C GLN A 127 36.64 16.10 24.41
N SER A 128 37.55 16.15 23.43
CA SER A 128 37.74 17.32 22.58
C SER A 128 36.51 17.57 21.69
N ASP A 129 36.34 18.82 21.25
CA ASP A 129 35.28 19.15 20.29
C ASP A 129 35.46 18.40 18.95
N GLU A 130 36.69 18.02 18.60
CA GLU A 130 36.98 17.20 17.41
C GLU A 130 36.39 15.79 17.55
N ASP A 131 36.55 15.14 18.71
CA ASP A 131 35.99 13.81 18.96
C ASP A 131 34.44 13.83 18.90
N LYS A 132 33.82 14.89 19.43
CA LYS A 132 32.36 15.08 19.36
C LYS A 132 31.89 15.31 17.92
N LEU A 133 32.65 16.07 17.13
CA LEU A 133 32.35 16.28 15.72
C LEU A 133 32.46 14.98 14.91
N GLU A 134 33.43 14.11 15.22
CA GLU A 134 33.55 12.78 14.60
C GLU A 134 32.33 11.91 14.92
N LEU A 135 31.91 11.82 16.18
CA LEU A 135 30.71 11.09 16.59
C LEU A 135 29.44 11.64 15.93
N ALA A 136 29.31 12.97 15.82
CA ALA A 136 28.19 13.60 15.12
C ALA A 136 28.20 13.29 13.61
N ASN A 137 29.38 13.22 12.98
CA ASN A 137 29.50 12.79 11.58
C ASN A 137 29.11 11.32 11.42
N GLN A 138 29.54 10.45 12.33
CA GLN A 138 29.16 9.03 12.30
C GLN A 138 27.63 8.87 12.46
N ALA A 139 27.01 9.61 13.36
CA ALA A 139 25.55 9.61 13.51
C ALA A 139 24.83 10.04 12.21
N LEU A 140 25.33 11.06 11.50
CA LEU A 140 24.76 11.46 10.20
C LEU A 140 24.91 10.39 9.12
N VAL A 141 26.03 9.65 9.10
CA VAL A 141 26.22 8.55 8.16
C VAL A 141 25.19 7.45 8.41
N LEU A 142 25.01 7.06 9.68
CA LEU A 142 24.04 6.04 10.08
C LEU A 142 22.59 6.47 9.81
N LEU A 143 22.25 7.74 10.07
CA LEU A 143 20.93 8.30 9.73
C LEU A 143 20.67 8.30 8.22
N ASN A 144 21.67 8.62 7.40
CA ASN A 144 21.56 8.55 5.95
C ASN A 144 21.43 7.11 5.43
N GLU A 145 22.08 6.15 6.08
CA GLU A 145 21.93 4.72 5.80
C GLU A 145 20.50 4.25 6.15
N LEU A 146 19.98 4.62 7.32
CA LEU A 146 18.59 4.33 7.70
C LEU A 146 17.58 4.91 6.70
N SER A 147 17.75 6.16 6.26
CA SER A 147 16.91 6.77 5.22
C SER A 147 17.00 6.02 3.89
N SER A 148 18.19 5.56 3.51
CA SER A 148 18.38 4.74 2.30
C SER A 148 17.61 3.42 2.39
N ILE A 149 17.65 2.75 3.54
CA ILE A 149 16.88 1.52 3.80
C ILE A 149 15.37 1.81 3.70
N GLN A 150 14.87 2.90 4.32
CA GLN A 150 13.46 3.29 4.23
C GLN A 150 13.01 3.53 2.78
N LEU A 151 13.85 4.16 1.95
CA LEU A 151 13.57 4.40 0.54
C LEU A 151 13.53 3.10 -0.28
N GLU A 152 14.40 2.14 0.00
CA GLU A 152 14.39 0.83 -0.66
C GLU A 152 13.14 0.03 -0.29
N GLU A 153 12.80 -0.03 0.99
CA GLU A 153 11.59 -0.67 1.50
C GLU A 153 10.32 -0.05 0.89
N SER A 154 10.27 1.28 0.85
CA SER A 154 9.16 2.02 0.22
C SER A 154 9.01 1.69 -1.26
N LYS A 155 10.11 1.55 -2.00
CA LYS A 155 10.10 1.12 -3.41
C LYS A 155 9.61 -0.32 -3.57
N LEU A 156 9.99 -1.23 -2.66
CA LEU A 156 9.53 -2.62 -2.69
C LEU A 156 8.02 -2.70 -2.46
N ILE A 157 7.49 -1.97 -1.48
CA ILE A 157 6.04 -1.90 -1.23
C ILE A 157 5.31 -1.33 -2.46
N MET A 158 5.83 -0.26 -3.05
CA MET A 158 5.22 0.35 -4.24
C MET A 158 5.19 -0.62 -5.44
N LYS A 159 6.28 -1.37 -5.68
CA LYS A 159 6.31 -2.39 -6.73
C LYS A 159 5.26 -3.48 -6.50
N GLN A 160 5.10 -3.96 -5.26
CA GLN A 160 4.06 -4.93 -4.93
C GLN A 160 2.65 -4.38 -5.17
N VAL A 161 2.40 -3.11 -4.83
CA VAL A 161 1.13 -2.45 -5.12
C VAL A 161 0.87 -2.35 -6.63
N GLU A 162 1.89 -2.00 -7.41
CA GLU A 162 1.79 -1.93 -8.87
C GLU A 162 1.47 -3.31 -9.49
N GLU A 163 2.15 -4.37 -9.04
CA GLU A 163 1.87 -5.74 -9.49
C GLU A 163 0.45 -6.20 -9.15
N LEU A 164 -0.02 -5.92 -7.93
CA LEU A 164 -1.40 -6.20 -7.52
C LEU A 164 -2.42 -5.44 -8.38
N TYR A 165 -2.14 -4.17 -8.69
CA TYR A 165 -3.00 -3.34 -9.51
C TYR A 165 -3.06 -3.84 -10.97
N ILE A 166 -1.91 -4.17 -11.57
CA ILE A 166 -1.84 -4.69 -12.95
C ILE A 166 -2.55 -6.04 -13.04
N SER A 167 -2.30 -6.96 -12.10
CA SER A 167 -2.95 -8.27 -12.04
C SER A 167 -4.47 -8.15 -11.92
N GLY A 168 -4.96 -7.31 -11.00
CA GLY A 168 -6.38 -7.05 -10.82
C GLY A 168 -7.04 -6.45 -12.07
N LYS A 169 -6.36 -5.48 -12.72
CA LYS A 169 -6.84 -4.85 -13.95
C LYS A 169 -6.98 -5.85 -15.09
N VAL A 170 -6.00 -6.74 -15.29
CA VAL A 170 -6.06 -7.78 -16.34
C VAL A 170 -7.20 -8.76 -16.08
N ALA A 171 -7.36 -9.23 -14.84
CA ALA A 171 -8.45 -10.12 -14.46
C ALA A 171 -9.83 -9.47 -14.69
N SER A 172 -9.99 -8.21 -14.29
CA SER A 172 -11.22 -7.43 -14.47
C SER A 172 -11.56 -7.21 -15.95
N GLN A 173 -10.56 -6.86 -16.78
CA GLN A 173 -10.76 -6.70 -18.22
C GLN A 173 -11.17 -8.01 -18.91
N PHE A 174 -10.61 -9.15 -18.50
CA PHE A 174 -10.99 -10.46 -19.02
C PHE A 174 -12.42 -10.83 -18.62
N ALA A 175 -12.80 -10.62 -17.36
CA ALA A 175 -14.15 -10.85 -16.87
C ALA A 175 -15.19 -9.98 -17.61
N PHE A 176 -14.85 -8.71 -17.86
CA PHE A 176 -15.69 -7.79 -18.65
C PHE A 176 -15.87 -8.29 -20.09
N GLY A 177 -14.80 -8.75 -20.75
CA GLY A 177 -14.86 -9.34 -22.09
C GLY A 177 -15.77 -10.58 -22.15
N ILE A 178 -15.61 -11.52 -21.21
CA ILE A 178 -16.47 -12.71 -21.10
C ILE A 178 -17.94 -12.30 -20.89
N THR A 179 -18.19 -11.31 -20.04
CA THR A 179 -19.53 -10.81 -19.75
C THR A 179 -20.23 -10.31 -21.01
N ILE A 180 -19.52 -9.55 -21.87
CA ILE A 180 -20.07 -9.08 -23.15
C ILE A 180 -20.42 -10.27 -24.06
N ILE A 181 -19.54 -11.26 -24.19
CA ILE A 181 -19.79 -12.44 -25.02
C ILE A 181 -21.04 -13.19 -24.55
N ILE A 182 -21.18 -13.41 -23.25
CA ILE A 182 -22.35 -14.09 -22.66
C ILE A 182 -23.62 -13.28 -22.92
N LEU A 183 -23.58 -11.94 -22.78
CA LEU A 183 -24.73 -11.07 -23.07
C LEU A 183 -25.18 -11.17 -24.54
N VAL A 184 -24.25 -11.21 -25.49
CA VAL A 184 -24.56 -11.39 -26.92
C VAL A 184 -25.18 -12.76 -27.19
N VAL A 185 -24.63 -13.83 -26.60
CA VAL A 185 -25.20 -15.19 -26.70
C VAL A 185 -26.62 -15.23 -26.14
N LEU A 186 -26.85 -14.61 -24.98
CA LEU A 186 -28.18 -14.51 -24.38
C LEU A 186 -29.17 -13.77 -25.28
N GLN A 187 -28.77 -12.63 -25.88
CA GLN A 187 -29.63 -11.93 -26.83
C GLN A 187 -30.00 -12.82 -28.03
N ALA A 188 -29.03 -13.50 -28.64
CA ALA A 188 -29.28 -14.40 -29.77
C ALA A 188 -30.26 -15.53 -29.40
N LEU A 189 -30.12 -16.11 -28.19
CA LEU A 189 -30.99 -17.16 -27.65
C LEU A 189 -32.43 -16.67 -27.43
N VAL A 190 -32.58 -15.44 -26.92
CA VAL A 190 -33.89 -14.79 -26.71
C VAL A 190 -34.56 -14.49 -28.05
N PHE A 191 -33.85 -13.92 -29.02
CA PHE A 191 -34.41 -13.61 -30.35
C PHE A 191 -34.77 -14.87 -31.17
N THR A 192 -34.01 -15.96 -31.04
CA THR A 192 -34.35 -17.24 -31.69
C THR A 192 -35.51 -17.98 -31.01
N SER A 193 -35.78 -17.69 -29.74
CA SER A 193 -36.97 -18.19 -29.06
C SER A 193 -38.22 -17.47 -29.61
N LYS A 194 -38.79 -18.03 -30.69
CA LYS A 194 -40.00 -17.52 -31.35
C LYS A 194 -41.05 -17.11 -30.30
N THR A 195 -41.41 -15.83 -30.31
CA THR A 195 -42.58 -15.31 -29.61
C THR A 195 -43.80 -16.13 -30.03
N LEU A 196 -44.48 -16.76 -29.06
CA LEU A 196 -45.72 -17.51 -29.28
C LEU A 196 -46.68 -16.68 -30.13
N PRO A 197 -47.10 -17.13 -31.33
CA PRO A 197 -48.15 -16.45 -32.06
C PRO A 197 -49.43 -16.57 -31.21
N LYS A 198 -50.02 -15.40 -30.89
CA LYS A 198 -51.35 -15.29 -30.28
C LYS A 198 -52.34 -15.95 -31.25
N THR A 199 -52.70 -17.20 -30.99
CA THR A 199 -53.79 -17.87 -31.72
C THR A 199 -55.08 -17.12 -31.39
N LEU A 200 -55.53 -16.29 -32.34
CA LEU A 200 -56.89 -15.79 -32.38
C LEU A 200 -57.83 -17.01 -32.49
N PRO A 201 -58.91 -17.13 -31.68
CA PRO A 201 -59.77 -18.29 -31.74
C PRO A 201 -60.56 -18.32 -33.06
N PRO A 202 -60.71 -19.49 -33.70
CA PRO A 202 -61.62 -19.63 -34.82
C PRO A 202 -63.02 -19.87 -34.26
N SER A 203 -63.91 -18.87 -34.31
CA SER A 203 -65.35 -19.13 -34.17
C SER A 203 -65.95 -19.25 -35.56
N GLY A 204 -65.78 -20.42 -36.16
CA GLY A 204 -66.67 -20.89 -37.20
C GLY A 204 -67.75 -21.75 -36.57
N ALA A 205 -69.00 -21.32 -36.65
CA ALA A 205 -70.17 -22.21 -36.62
C ALA A 205 -71.21 -21.63 -37.57
N GLN A 206 -71.38 -22.33 -38.68
CA GLN A 206 -72.43 -22.17 -39.69
C GLN A 206 -73.77 -22.77 -39.18
N LEU A 207 -74.86 -22.43 -39.89
CA LEU A 207 -76.18 -23.12 -40.01
C LEU A 207 -77.29 -22.77 -39.00
N ASN A 208 -78.13 -21.77 -39.31
CA ASN A 208 -79.46 -21.87 -39.96
C ASN A 208 -80.09 -20.47 -40.09
#